data_AF-A0A955CR68-F1
#
_entry.id   AF-A0A955CR68-F1
#
_cell.length_a   1.000
_cell.length_b   1.000
_cell.length_c   1.000
_cell.angle_alpha   90.00
_cell.angle_beta   90.00
_cell.angle_gamma   90.00
#
_symmetry.space_group_name_H-M   'P 1'
#
loop_
_entity.id
_entity.type
_entity.pdbx_description
1 polymer ?
#
loop_
_entity_poly.entity_id
_entity_poly.type
_entity_poly.pdbx_seq_one_letter_code
_entity_poly.pdbx_strand_id
1 'polypeptide(L)'
;MYEHKIPLTEEQEAFMQSLNPDMEALIDSVRTATTDAMLLHIAASDYGYEVDEYLQALETLRSLGWQDVKAIHGPREVLSLCHWDEPGNPGFDRTNPFPFLERHVIRLFCCSFLLAAEANDLEGYGFANNQTVIIAVDSAIELHSVEPEQQTKVRQQEPFDRLCNSVLQRTMQALSYSAIRLQTIDDEGWAFFLGILLCGIKLGTIDAAQADLICQWIRERTAQHIRQGGVILSASDGESDAHTKSNSPLNTTFFTIGHKVWRSLVPSVMQDATEIWRANGNKDEADRADAFVSWFVS
;
A
#
# COMPACT_ATOMS: atom_id res chain seq x y z
N MET A 1 -31.08 -5.96 0.05
CA MET A 1 -30.37 -4.83 0.68
C MET A 1 -29.78 -4.03 -0.47
N TYR A 2 -30.29 -2.83 -0.74
CA TYR A 2 -29.86 -2.05 -1.90
C TYR A 2 -28.50 -1.41 -1.61
N GLU A 3 -27.48 -1.74 -2.42
CA GLU A 3 -26.21 -1.02 -2.44
C GLU A 3 -26.47 0.43 -2.90
N HIS A 4 -26.66 1.35 -1.96
CA HIS A 4 -26.59 2.77 -2.26
C HIS A 4 -25.12 3.14 -2.49
N LYS A 5 -24.64 2.92 -3.72
CA LYS A 5 -23.38 3.51 -4.18
C LYS A 5 -23.57 5.02 -4.23
N ILE A 6 -22.81 5.74 -3.40
CA ILE A 6 -22.76 7.21 -3.47
C ILE A 6 -21.87 7.53 -4.67
N PRO A 7 -22.42 8.13 -5.74
CA PRO A 7 -21.63 8.48 -6.91
C PRO A 7 -20.53 9.48 -6.53
N LEU A 8 -19.36 9.33 -7.16
CA LEU A 8 -18.33 10.36 -7.11
C LEU A 8 -18.84 11.62 -7.84
N THR A 9 -18.37 12.80 -7.47
CA THR A 9 -18.57 13.99 -8.32
C THR A 9 -17.80 13.82 -9.63
N GLU A 10 -18.17 14.54 -10.68
CA GLU A 10 -17.43 14.49 -11.97
C GLU A 10 -15.95 14.84 -11.78
N GLU A 11 -15.63 15.80 -10.90
CA GLU A 11 -14.26 16.18 -10.57
C GLU A 11 -13.51 15.08 -9.82
N GLN A 12 -14.16 14.44 -8.84
CA GLN A 12 -13.59 13.29 -8.13
C GLN A 12 -13.37 12.11 -9.08
N GLU A 13 -14.34 11.83 -9.96
CA GLU A 13 -14.23 10.76 -10.94
C GLU A 13 -13.12 11.03 -11.96
N ALA A 14 -13.03 12.26 -12.48
CA ALA A 14 -11.95 12.67 -13.37
C ALA A 14 -10.58 12.60 -12.68
N PHE A 15 -10.50 13.02 -11.42
CA PHE A 15 -9.27 12.88 -10.63
C PHE A 15 -8.92 11.40 -10.43
N MET A 16 -9.86 10.57 -10.02
CA MET A 16 -9.64 9.12 -9.86
C MET A 16 -9.23 8.44 -11.17
N GLN A 17 -9.78 8.88 -12.31
CA GLN A 17 -9.38 8.42 -13.64
C GLN A 17 -8.00 8.93 -14.05
N SER A 18 -7.60 10.13 -13.61
CA SER A 18 -6.26 10.68 -13.84
C SER A 18 -5.18 9.90 -13.10
N LEU A 19 -5.55 9.23 -12.02
CA LEU A 19 -4.70 8.32 -11.26
C LEU A 19 -4.64 6.92 -11.91
N ASN A 20 -4.68 6.80 -13.23
CA ASN A 20 -4.61 5.50 -13.90
C ASN A 20 -3.18 4.94 -13.80
N PRO A 21 -2.92 3.95 -12.91
CA PRO A 21 -1.58 3.44 -12.71
C PRO A 21 -1.09 2.72 -13.95
N ASP A 22 0.13 3.01 -14.37
CA ASP A 22 0.79 2.27 -15.43
C ASP A 22 1.28 0.93 -14.86
N MET A 23 0.34 -0.04 -14.77
CA MET A 23 0.62 -1.38 -14.27
C MET A 23 1.71 -2.09 -15.07
N GLU A 24 1.80 -1.79 -16.37
CA GLU A 24 2.85 -2.32 -17.24
C GLU A 24 4.21 -1.76 -16.80
N ALA A 25 4.33 -0.44 -16.63
CA ALA A 25 5.56 0.18 -16.12
C ALA A 25 5.93 -0.30 -14.71
N LEU A 26 4.95 -0.49 -13.81
CA LEU A 26 5.17 -1.06 -12.48
C LEU A 26 5.77 -2.46 -12.57
N ILE A 27 5.16 -3.33 -13.36
CA ILE A 27 5.59 -4.72 -13.54
C ILE A 27 6.95 -4.79 -14.23
N ASP A 28 7.17 -4.04 -15.30
CA ASP A 28 8.45 -4.04 -16.01
C ASP A 28 9.61 -3.58 -15.13
N SER A 29 9.33 -2.57 -14.30
CA SER A 29 10.26 -2.08 -13.30
C SER A 29 10.67 -3.17 -12.32
N VAL A 30 9.71 -3.84 -11.66
CA VAL A 30 10.04 -4.89 -10.67
C VAL A 30 10.69 -6.09 -11.33
N ARG A 31 10.21 -6.53 -12.50
CA ARG A 31 10.78 -7.67 -13.23
C ARG A 31 12.25 -7.48 -13.56
N THR A 32 12.63 -6.26 -13.96
CA THR A 32 14.02 -5.91 -14.27
C THR A 32 14.91 -5.93 -13.02
N ALA A 33 14.34 -5.59 -11.86
CA ALA A 33 15.06 -5.62 -10.58
C ALA A 33 15.14 -7.04 -9.96
N THR A 34 14.25 -7.96 -10.35
CA THR A 34 14.17 -9.30 -9.78
C THR A 34 15.15 -10.28 -10.44
N THR A 35 16.15 -10.71 -9.65
CA THR A 35 17.17 -11.68 -10.07
C THR A 35 16.66 -13.13 -10.05
N ASP A 36 17.40 -14.05 -10.66
CA ASP A 36 17.08 -15.49 -10.62
C ASP A 36 17.09 -16.04 -9.18
N ALA A 37 18.03 -15.57 -8.35
CA ALA A 37 18.11 -15.97 -6.94
C ALA A 37 16.85 -15.55 -6.18
N MET A 38 16.34 -14.34 -6.45
CA MET A 38 15.08 -13.86 -5.87
C MET A 38 13.89 -14.71 -6.32
N LEU A 39 13.81 -15.09 -7.60
CA LEU A 39 12.74 -15.97 -8.09
C LEU A 39 12.79 -17.35 -7.44
N LEU A 40 13.99 -17.93 -7.31
CA LEU A 40 14.17 -19.22 -6.64
C LEU A 40 13.74 -19.16 -5.16
N HIS A 41 14.04 -18.05 -4.48
CA HIS A 41 13.61 -17.85 -3.11
C HIS A 41 12.09 -17.75 -2.99
N ILE A 42 11.43 -17.01 -3.90
CA ILE A 42 9.97 -16.97 -3.95
C ILE A 42 9.44 -18.38 -4.19
N ALA A 43 9.93 -19.10 -5.20
CA ALA A 43 9.50 -20.46 -5.51
C ALA A 43 9.62 -21.43 -4.31
N ALA A 44 10.61 -21.23 -3.44
CA ALA A 44 10.84 -22.06 -2.27
C ALA A 44 10.04 -21.65 -1.02
N SER A 45 9.26 -20.57 -1.06
CA SER A 45 8.63 -19.99 0.14
C SER A 45 7.57 -20.89 0.78
N ASP A 46 6.97 -21.80 0.02
CA ASP A 46 6.02 -22.80 0.51
C ASP A 46 6.75 -24.05 1.02
N TYR A 47 7.69 -23.87 1.94
CA TYR A 47 8.49 -24.94 2.55
C TYR A 47 9.23 -25.84 1.54
N GLY A 48 9.57 -25.30 0.36
CA GLY A 48 10.19 -26.06 -0.73
C GLY A 48 9.24 -27.04 -1.44
N TYR A 49 7.93 -26.89 -1.30
CA TYR A 49 6.94 -27.64 -2.09
C TYR A 49 6.95 -27.15 -3.55
N GLU A 50 6.99 -28.07 -4.52
CA GLU A 50 6.85 -27.79 -5.97
C GLU A 50 7.73 -26.62 -6.48
N VAL A 51 8.97 -26.52 -5.98
CA VAL A 51 9.87 -25.39 -6.29
C VAL A 51 10.11 -25.24 -7.78
N ASP A 52 10.31 -26.34 -8.50
CA ASP A 52 10.61 -26.31 -9.94
C ASP A 52 9.39 -25.80 -10.73
N GLU A 53 8.18 -26.24 -10.37
CA GLU A 53 6.93 -25.79 -10.97
C GLU A 53 6.67 -24.30 -10.69
N TYR A 54 6.85 -23.86 -9.44
CA TYR A 54 6.71 -22.45 -9.08
C TYR A 54 7.76 -21.59 -9.77
N LEU A 55 9.03 -22.03 -9.81
CA LEU A 55 10.10 -21.30 -10.48
C LEU A 55 9.80 -21.12 -11.96
N GLN A 56 9.38 -22.17 -12.66
CA GLN A 56 9.00 -22.09 -14.07
C GLN A 56 7.88 -21.06 -14.30
N ALA A 57 6.86 -21.05 -13.44
CA ALA A 57 5.76 -20.11 -13.57
C ALA A 57 6.19 -18.66 -13.25
N LEU A 58 7.06 -18.47 -12.25
CA LEU A 58 7.64 -17.17 -11.89
C LEU A 58 8.56 -16.63 -12.99
N GLU A 59 9.36 -17.47 -13.63
CA GLU A 59 10.16 -17.09 -14.81
C GLU A 59 9.27 -16.68 -15.98
N THR A 60 8.14 -17.36 -16.16
CA THR A 60 7.13 -16.99 -17.16
C THR A 60 6.54 -15.61 -16.85
N LEU A 61 6.11 -15.36 -15.61
CA LEU A 61 5.66 -14.04 -15.17
C LEU A 61 6.74 -12.96 -15.36
N ARG A 62 7.99 -13.27 -15.02
CA ARG A 62 9.12 -12.34 -15.20
C ARG A 62 9.48 -12.13 -16.68
N SER A 63 9.19 -13.04 -17.59
CA SER A 63 9.53 -12.89 -19.03
C SER A 63 8.40 -12.28 -19.87
N LEU A 64 7.14 -12.58 -19.53
CA LEU A 64 5.95 -12.06 -20.24
C LEU A 64 5.34 -10.82 -19.60
N GLY A 65 5.60 -10.59 -18.31
CA GLY A 65 5.09 -9.45 -17.56
C GLY A 65 3.57 -9.40 -17.47
N TRP A 66 3.02 -8.20 -17.65
CA TRP A 66 1.58 -7.96 -17.53
C TRP A 66 0.75 -8.74 -18.57
N GLN A 67 1.36 -9.17 -19.68
CA GLN A 67 0.63 -9.78 -20.80
C GLN A 67 0.07 -11.17 -20.48
N ASP A 68 0.62 -11.87 -19.48
CA ASP A 68 0.17 -13.21 -19.10
C ASP A 68 -0.05 -13.34 -17.59
N VAL A 69 -0.78 -12.37 -17.01
CA VAL A 69 -1.18 -12.42 -15.59
C VAL A 69 -1.98 -13.68 -15.27
N LYS A 70 -2.56 -14.38 -16.26
CA LYS A 70 -3.22 -15.69 -16.06
C LYS A 70 -2.26 -16.79 -15.61
N ALA A 71 -0.97 -16.68 -15.95
CA ALA A 71 0.06 -17.59 -15.46
C ALA A 71 0.26 -17.51 -13.93
N ILE A 72 -0.32 -16.50 -13.26
CA ILE A 72 -0.24 -16.35 -11.80
C ILE A 72 -0.96 -17.45 -11.02
N HIS A 73 -1.89 -18.19 -11.63
CA HIS A 73 -2.62 -19.24 -10.92
C HIS A 73 -1.71 -20.30 -10.31
N GLY A 74 -0.59 -20.61 -10.97
CA GLY A 74 0.44 -21.51 -10.43
C GLY A 74 1.12 -20.93 -9.18
N PRO A 75 1.91 -19.85 -9.30
CA PRO A 75 2.75 -19.34 -8.21
C PRO A 75 2.01 -18.43 -7.23
N ARG A 76 0.67 -18.40 -7.24
CA ARG A 76 -0.12 -17.51 -6.38
C ARG A 76 0.21 -17.69 -4.90
N GLU A 77 0.33 -18.92 -4.44
CA GLU A 77 0.59 -19.25 -3.03
C GLU A 77 1.92 -18.66 -2.58
N VAL A 78 2.99 -18.93 -3.33
CA VAL A 78 4.33 -18.42 -3.01
C VAL A 78 4.44 -16.89 -3.11
N LEU A 79 3.75 -16.26 -4.07
CA LEU A 79 3.63 -14.80 -4.12
C LEU A 79 2.92 -14.26 -2.87
N SER A 80 1.89 -14.97 -2.41
CA SER A 80 1.12 -14.60 -1.22
C SER A 80 1.96 -14.78 0.05
N LEU A 81 2.79 -15.80 0.15
CA LEU A 81 3.68 -15.99 1.29
C LEU A 81 4.80 -14.92 1.33
N CYS A 82 5.45 -14.66 0.20
CA CYS A 82 6.55 -13.70 0.15
C CYS A 82 6.12 -12.24 0.28
N HIS A 83 4.90 -11.86 -0.09
CA HIS A 83 4.48 -10.47 0.09
C HIS A 83 4.30 -10.10 1.57
N TRP A 84 4.13 -11.08 2.46
CA TRP A 84 4.09 -10.86 3.91
C TRP A 84 5.47 -10.66 4.56
N ASP A 85 6.55 -10.67 3.77
CA ASP A 85 7.88 -10.44 4.32
C ASP A 85 8.01 -9.07 5.01
N GLU A 86 8.75 -9.02 6.12
CA GLU A 86 9.01 -7.81 6.90
C GLU A 86 10.51 -7.47 6.90
N PRO A 87 11.03 -6.78 5.86
CA PRO A 87 12.46 -6.46 5.73
C PRO A 87 13.05 -5.76 6.96
N GLY A 88 12.29 -4.86 7.60
CA GLY A 88 12.69 -4.13 8.80
C GLY A 88 12.53 -4.88 10.12
N ASN A 89 12.06 -6.14 10.11
CA ASN A 89 11.88 -6.93 11.32
C ASN A 89 12.90 -8.09 11.41
N PRO A 90 14.00 -7.94 12.19
CA PRO A 90 15.01 -8.98 12.34
C PRO A 90 14.52 -10.24 13.07
N GLY A 91 13.30 -10.21 13.64
CA GLY A 91 12.67 -11.36 14.30
C GLY A 91 11.74 -12.17 13.41
N PHE A 92 11.30 -11.64 12.27
CA PHE A 92 10.23 -12.25 11.46
C PHE A 92 10.76 -13.33 10.51
N ASP A 93 11.91 -13.12 9.89
CA ASP A 93 12.56 -14.14 9.08
C ASP A 93 14.09 -13.99 9.14
N ARG A 94 14.72 -14.75 10.04
CA ARG A 94 16.19 -14.85 10.13
C ARG A 94 16.79 -15.72 9.04
N THR A 95 15.96 -16.42 8.27
CA THR A 95 16.38 -17.36 7.24
C THR A 95 16.40 -16.75 5.86
N ASN A 96 15.79 -15.58 5.68
CA ASN A 96 15.88 -14.81 4.45
C ASN A 96 17.34 -14.38 4.19
N PRO A 97 17.99 -14.88 3.11
CA PRO A 97 19.40 -14.59 2.84
C PRO A 97 19.62 -13.24 2.16
N PHE A 98 18.55 -12.53 1.78
CA PHE A 98 18.64 -11.31 0.99
C PHE A 98 18.89 -10.07 1.87
N PRO A 99 19.72 -9.12 1.42
CA PRO A 99 19.83 -7.80 2.03
C PRO A 99 18.48 -7.07 2.11
N PHE A 100 18.40 -6.09 3.02
CA PHE A 100 17.19 -5.28 3.28
C PHE A 100 16.48 -4.79 2.00
N LEU A 101 17.21 -4.18 1.06
CA LEU A 101 16.64 -3.65 -0.18
C LEU A 101 16.19 -4.75 -1.13
N GLU A 102 16.93 -5.83 -1.23
CA GLU A 102 16.58 -6.97 -2.09
C GLU A 102 15.29 -7.66 -1.61
N ARG A 103 15.06 -7.69 -0.29
CA ARG A 103 13.79 -8.15 0.30
C ARG A 103 12.62 -7.25 -0.08
N HIS A 104 12.80 -5.93 -0.10
CA HIS A 104 11.78 -5.00 -0.61
C HIS A 104 11.51 -5.18 -2.11
N VAL A 105 12.53 -5.51 -2.92
CA VAL A 105 12.33 -5.87 -4.35
C VAL A 105 11.48 -7.14 -4.49
N ILE A 106 11.79 -8.20 -3.72
CA ILE A 106 11.01 -9.45 -3.69
C ILE A 106 9.55 -9.14 -3.32
N ARG A 107 9.34 -8.40 -2.24
CA ARG A 107 8.01 -8.07 -1.73
C ARG A 107 7.21 -7.26 -2.74
N LEU A 108 7.84 -6.25 -3.36
CA LEU A 108 7.20 -5.41 -4.37
C LEU A 108 6.89 -6.18 -5.66
N PHE A 109 7.76 -7.10 -6.08
CA PHE A 109 7.48 -8.04 -7.17
C PHE A 109 6.22 -8.85 -6.88
N CYS A 110 6.14 -9.48 -5.71
CA CYS A 110 4.98 -10.27 -5.30
C CYS A 110 3.70 -9.44 -5.28
N CYS A 111 3.72 -8.28 -4.62
CA CYS A 111 2.56 -7.38 -4.58
C CYS A 111 2.10 -6.95 -5.98
N SER A 112 3.03 -6.61 -6.88
CA SER A 112 2.70 -6.12 -8.22
C SER A 112 1.90 -7.14 -9.03
N PHE A 113 2.32 -8.40 -9.00
CA PHE A 113 1.60 -9.49 -9.67
C PHE A 113 0.28 -9.84 -8.98
N LEU A 114 0.21 -9.83 -7.65
CA LEU A 114 -1.05 -10.06 -6.92
C LEU A 114 -2.09 -8.97 -7.24
N LEU A 115 -1.68 -7.69 -7.24
CA LEU A 115 -2.53 -6.57 -7.63
C LEU A 115 -2.97 -6.65 -9.09
N ALA A 116 -2.08 -7.13 -9.96
CA ALA A 116 -2.38 -7.36 -11.36
C ALA A 116 -3.42 -8.46 -11.57
N ALA A 117 -3.33 -9.54 -10.81
CA ALA A 117 -4.30 -10.63 -10.88
C ALA A 117 -5.70 -10.18 -10.46
N GLU A 118 -5.79 -9.42 -9.37
CA GLU A 118 -7.04 -8.84 -8.89
C GLU A 118 -7.63 -7.86 -9.91
N ALA A 119 -6.78 -7.04 -10.55
CA ALA A 119 -7.20 -6.10 -11.59
C ALA A 119 -7.88 -6.78 -12.80
N ASN A 120 -7.49 -8.02 -13.09
CA ASN A 120 -8.00 -8.79 -14.22
C ASN A 120 -9.13 -9.74 -13.83
N ASP A 121 -9.69 -9.60 -12.62
CA ASP A 121 -10.80 -10.40 -12.10
C ASP A 121 -10.54 -11.91 -12.24
N LEU A 122 -9.29 -12.33 -11.98
CA LEU A 122 -8.89 -13.73 -11.96
C LEU A 122 -9.43 -14.40 -10.68
N GLU A 123 -10.76 -14.58 -10.66
CA GLU A 123 -11.62 -15.31 -9.73
C GLU A 123 -11.40 -15.13 -8.20
N GLY A 124 -12.42 -14.57 -7.57
CA GLY A 124 -13.18 -15.22 -6.48
C GLY A 124 -12.61 -15.24 -5.07
N TYR A 125 -11.35 -14.87 -4.85
CA TYR A 125 -10.71 -15.08 -3.55
C TYR A 125 -10.15 -13.85 -2.83
N GLY A 126 -10.22 -12.64 -3.39
CA GLY A 126 -9.99 -11.38 -2.64
C GLY A 126 -8.66 -11.31 -1.87
N PHE A 127 -7.59 -11.87 -2.45
CA PHE A 127 -6.29 -11.95 -1.78
C PHE A 127 -5.46 -10.68 -1.94
N ALA A 128 -5.62 -9.94 -3.06
CA ALA A 128 -5.08 -8.59 -3.14
C ALA A 128 -6.07 -7.66 -2.45
N ASN A 129 -5.86 -7.47 -1.15
CA ASN A 129 -6.66 -6.57 -0.34
C ASN A 129 -5.88 -5.27 -0.10
N ASN A 130 -6.46 -4.38 0.71
CA ASN A 130 -5.80 -3.14 1.10
C ASN A 130 -4.38 -3.37 1.70
N GLN A 131 -4.10 -4.55 2.29
CA GLN A 131 -2.78 -4.88 2.85
C GLN A 131 -1.72 -5.08 1.76
N THR A 132 -2.03 -5.80 0.68
CA THR A 132 -1.10 -5.98 -0.46
C THR A 132 -0.69 -4.63 -1.03
N VAL A 133 -1.64 -3.70 -1.08
CA VAL A 133 -1.44 -2.32 -1.49
C VAL A 133 -0.50 -1.56 -0.54
N ILE A 134 -0.73 -1.58 0.78
CA ILE A 134 0.18 -0.96 1.77
C ILE A 134 1.58 -1.50 1.62
N ILE A 135 1.70 -2.82 1.55
CA ILE A 135 2.98 -3.52 1.53
C ILE A 135 3.77 -3.11 0.28
N ALA A 136 3.08 -2.97 -0.86
CA ALA A 136 3.65 -2.44 -2.09
C ALA A 136 4.14 -1.00 -1.90
N VAL A 137 3.31 -0.11 -1.36
CA VAL A 137 3.65 1.30 -1.09
C VAL A 137 4.87 1.39 -0.17
N ASP A 138 4.86 0.66 0.94
CA ASP A 138 5.98 0.61 1.89
C ASP A 138 7.29 0.17 1.21
N SER A 139 7.25 -0.87 0.37
CA SER A 139 8.45 -1.29 -0.37
C SER A 139 8.91 -0.26 -1.38
N ALA A 140 7.98 0.39 -2.07
CA ALA A 140 8.32 1.44 -3.02
C ALA A 140 9.01 2.62 -2.32
N ILE A 141 8.53 3.03 -1.14
CA ILE A 141 9.12 4.11 -0.34
C ILE A 141 10.52 3.76 0.12
N GLU A 142 10.71 2.56 0.69
CA GLU A 142 12.02 2.13 1.20
C GLU A 142 13.05 2.05 0.08
N LEU A 143 12.65 1.55 -1.10
CA LEU A 143 13.52 1.51 -2.28
C LEU A 143 13.80 2.90 -2.88
N HIS A 144 12.86 3.85 -2.77
CA HIS A 144 13.07 5.24 -3.20
C HIS A 144 13.98 6.03 -2.24
N SER A 145 13.90 5.73 -0.95
CA SER A 145 14.60 6.47 0.11
C SER A 145 16.11 6.18 0.17
N VAL A 146 16.61 5.26 -0.64
CA VAL A 146 18.03 4.91 -0.72
C VAL A 146 18.81 6.02 -1.42
N GLU A 147 19.93 6.47 -0.85
CA GLU A 147 20.78 7.48 -1.49
C GLU A 147 21.24 7.05 -2.90
N PRO A 148 21.31 7.98 -3.89
CA PRO A 148 21.67 7.67 -5.28
C PRO A 148 22.96 6.85 -5.45
N GLU A 149 23.92 7.04 -4.55
CA GLU A 149 25.19 6.29 -4.55
C GLU A 149 25.00 4.80 -4.25
N GLN A 150 24.07 4.46 -3.36
CA GLN A 150 23.67 3.08 -3.04
C GLN A 150 22.70 2.50 -4.07
N GLN A 151 21.97 3.35 -4.81
CA GLN A 151 21.07 2.95 -5.89
C GLN A 151 21.82 2.36 -7.12
N THR A 152 23.11 2.68 -7.31
CA THR A 152 23.89 2.23 -8.49
C THR A 152 24.01 0.72 -8.68
N LYS A 153 23.84 -0.09 -7.63
CA LYS A 153 23.76 -1.56 -7.74
C LYS A 153 22.36 -2.10 -8.02
N VAL A 154 21.32 -1.31 -7.76
CA VAL A 154 19.92 -1.76 -7.77
C VAL A 154 19.12 -1.14 -8.93
N ARG A 155 19.47 0.03 -9.51
CA ARG A 155 18.75 0.55 -10.70
C ARG A 155 19.40 1.71 -11.46
N GLN A 156 19.09 1.74 -12.76
CA GLN A 156 19.03 2.95 -13.60
C GLN A 156 17.70 3.68 -13.28
N GLN A 157 17.74 4.98 -12.97
CA GLN A 157 16.75 5.66 -12.11
C GLN A 157 15.36 5.99 -12.71
N GLU A 158 15.18 6.03 -14.03
CA GLU A 158 13.93 6.51 -14.66
C GLU A 158 12.65 5.64 -14.46
N PRO A 159 12.71 4.30 -14.38
CA PRO A 159 11.53 3.46 -14.17
C PRO A 159 10.96 3.53 -12.74
N PHE A 160 11.73 4.02 -11.76
CA PHE A 160 11.37 3.92 -10.33
C PHE A 160 10.35 4.97 -9.88
N ASP A 161 10.43 6.20 -10.38
CA ASP A 161 9.42 7.21 -10.05
C ASP A 161 8.06 6.85 -10.67
N ARG A 162 8.07 6.26 -11.87
CA ARG A 162 6.85 5.72 -12.50
C ARG A 162 6.25 4.57 -11.70
N LEU A 163 7.09 3.74 -11.09
CA LEU A 163 6.70 2.64 -10.21
C LEU A 163 6.02 3.16 -8.94
N CYS A 164 6.62 4.13 -8.25
CA CYS A 164 6.01 4.79 -7.08
C CYS A 164 4.66 5.43 -7.43
N ASN A 165 4.61 6.16 -8.55
CA ASN A 165 3.38 6.78 -9.05
C ASN A 165 2.31 5.73 -9.31
N SER A 166 2.65 4.64 -10.01
CA SER A 166 1.71 3.57 -10.35
C SER A 166 1.22 2.81 -9.13
N VAL A 167 2.08 2.56 -8.14
CA VAL A 167 1.67 1.92 -6.89
C VAL A 167 0.71 2.83 -6.13
N LEU A 168 1.03 4.11 -5.94
CA LEU A 168 0.14 5.07 -5.26
C LEU A 168 -1.19 5.27 -5.99
N GLN A 169 -1.14 5.37 -7.31
CA GLN A 169 -2.31 5.52 -8.15
C GLN A 169 -3.26 4.31 -8.04
N ARG A 170 -2.71 3.09 -8.11
CA ARG A 170 -3.50 1.86 -7.91
C ARG A 170 -4.05 1.77 -6.51
N THR A 171 -3.26 2.18 -5.54
CA THR A 171 -3.64 2.23 -4.14
C THR A 171 -4.87 3.12 -3.94
N MET A 172 -4.86 4.31 -4.54
CA MET A 172 -6.01 5.21 -4.52
C MET A 172 -7.23 4.63 -5.24
N GLN A 173 -7.04 3.99 -6.40
CA GLN A 173 -8.15 3.38 -7.15
C GLN A 173 -8.79 2.20 -6.38
N ALA A 174 -7.97 1.32 -5.82
CA ALA A 174 -8.41 0.19 -4.99
C ALA A 174 -9.14 0.71 -3.75
N LEU A 175 -8.65 1.79 -3.14
CA LEU A 175 -9.28 2.44 -2.02
C LEU A 175 -10.62 3.06 -2.35
N SER A 176 -10.76 3.77 -3.48
CA SER A 176 -12.05 4.29 -3.90
C SER A 176 -13.04 3.16 -4.13
N TYR A 177 -12.58 2.05 -4.69
CA TYR A 177 -13.42 0.87 -4.87
C TYR A 177 -13.82 0.22 -3.53
N SER A 178 -12.88 0.08 -2.59
CA SER A 178 -13.10 -0.43 -1.23
C SER A 178 -13.99 0.50 -0.40
N ALA A 179 -13.80 1.81 -0.44
CA ALA A 179 -14.62 2.82 0.24
C ALA A 179 -16.02 2.95 -0.37
N ILE A 180 -16.18 2.61 -1.67
CA ILE A 180 -17.49 2.53 -2.32
C ILE A 180 -18.24 1.25 -1.90
N ARG A 181 -17.54 0.13 -1.65
CA ARG A 181 -18.16 -1.13 -1.20
C ARG A 181 -18.38 -1.22 0.31
N LEU A 182 -17.41 -0.78 1.09
CA LEU A 182 -17.44 -0.85 2.55
C LEU A 182 -18.15 0.42 3.05
N GLN A 183 -19.44 0.28 3.35
CA GLN A 183 -20.25 1.34 3.98
C GLN A 183 -19.73 1.79 5.37
N THR A 184 -18.63 1.19 5.83
CA THR A 184 -17.88 1.50 7.03
C THR A 184 -16.40 1.61 6.67
N ILE A 185 -15.88 2.85 6.62
CA ILE A 185 -14.45 3.08 6.78
C ILE A 185 -14.28 3.13 8.30
N ASP A 186 -13.78 2.03 8.88
CA ASP A 186 -13.32 2.04 10.27
C ASP A 186 -12.07 2.92 10.39
N ASP A 187 -11.60 3.15 11.62
CA ASP A 187 -10.45 4.04 11.84
C ASP A 187 -9.18 3.56 11.13
N GLU A 188 -9.08 2.24 10.87
CA GLU A 188 -8.00 1.64 10.10
C GLU A 188 -8.05 2.09 8.63
N GLY A 189 -9.23 2.12 8.02
CA GLY A 189 -9.41 2.68 6.69
C GLY A 189 -9.06 4.18 6.62
N TRP A 190 -9.31 4.96 7.68
CA TRP A 190 -8.96 6.38 7.70
C TRP A 190 -7.46 6.64 7.80
N ALA A 191 -6.79 5.94 8.73
CA ALA A 191 -5.34 6.02 8.87
C ALA A 191 -4.66 5.67 7.54
N PHE A 192 -5.16 4.62 6.89
CA PHE A 192 -4.74 4.19 5.57
C PHE A 192 -4.85 5.29 4.51
N PHE A 193 -6.03 5.91 4.35
CA PHE A 193 -6.23 7.02 3.41
C PHE A 193 -5.26 8.16 3.63
N LEU A 194 -5.04 8.52 4.90
CA LEU A 194 -4.16 9.62 5.26
C LEU A 194 -2.73 9.35 4.83
N GLY A 195 -2.20 8.13 4.97
CA GLY A 195 -0.81 7.89 4.54
C GLY A 195 -0.64 7.82 3.07
N ILE A 196 -1.64 7.38 2.32
CA ILE A 196 -1.50 7.38 0.86
C ILE A 196 -1.48 8.80 0.34
N LEU A 197 -2.28 9.69 0.94
CA LEU A 197 -2.17 11.13 0.73
C LEU A 197 -0.75 11.61 1.05
N LEU A 198 -0.24 11.26 2.23
CA LEU A 198 1.07 11.69 2.70
C LEU A 198 2.21 11.13 1.83
N CYS A 199 2.15 9.87 1.42
CA CYS A 199 3.09 9.25 0.49
C CYS A 199 3.06 9.95 -0.86
N GLY A 200 1.88 10.26 -1.40
CA GLY A 200 1.75 10.96 -2.67
C GLY A 200 2.28 12.39 -2.62
N ILE A 201 2.10 13.09 -1.50
CA ILE A 201 2.71 14.41 -1.28
C ILE A 201 4.25 14.28 -1.24
N LYS A 202 4.77 13.33 -0.43
CA LYS A 202 6.22 13.13 -0.28
C LYS A 202 6.91 12.73 -1.57
N LEU A 203 6.25 11.92 -2.39
CA LEU A 203 6.76 11.49 -3.69
C LEU A 203 6.49 12.52 -4.81
N GLY A 204 5.89 13.67 -4.49
CA GLY A 204 5.61 14.74 -5.45
C GLY A 204 4.54 14.38 -6.48
N THR A 205 3.74 13.36 -6.21
CA THR A 205 2.72 12.80 -7.12
C THR A 205 1.34 13.40 -6.88
N ILE A 206 1.14 14.00 -5.71
CA ILE A 206 -0.06 14.70 -5.29
C ILE A 206 0.34 16.14 -4.98
N ASP A 207 -0.14 17.09 -5.77
CA ASP A 207 0.04 18.51 -5.48
C ASP A 207 -0.91 18.98 -4.37
N ALA A 208 -0.74 20.23 -3.91
CA ALA A 208 -1.55 20.78 -2.83
C ALA A 208 -3.06 20.85 -3.16
N ALA A 209 -3.43 21.06 -4.42
CA ALA A 209 -4.83 21.14 -4.83
C ALA A 209 -5.47 19.74 -4.84
N GLN A 210 -4.75 18.74 -5.35
CA GLN A 210 -5.16 17.35 -5.31
C GLN A 210 -5.26 16.85 -3.87
N ALA A 211 -4.32 17.23 -3.01
CA ALA A 211 -4.36 16.89 -1.59
C ALA A 211 -5.60 17.49 -0.90
N ASP A 212 -5.97 18.73 -1.23
CA ASP A 212 -7.16 19.38 -0.69
C ASP A 212 -8.45 18.70 -1.17
N LEU A 213 -8.53 18.32 -2.46
CA LEU A 213 -9.66 17.56 -3.01
C LEU A 213 -9.86 16.22 -2.30
N ILE A 214 -8.77 15.49 -2.03
CA ILE A 214 -8.84 14.22 -1.30
C ILE A 214 -9.25 14.47 0.15
N CYS A 215 -8.69 15.49 0.81
CA CYS A 215 -9.08 15.88 2.16
C CYS A 215 -10.56 16.25 2.25
N GLN A 216 -11.08 16.99 1.26
CA GLN A 216 -12.50 17.35 1.19
C GLN A 216 -13.37 16.10 1.01
N TRP A 217 -13.01 15.22 0.08
CA TRP A 217 -13.72 13.96 -0.13
C TRP A 217 -13.75 13.09 1.13
N ILE A 218 -12.61 12.97 1.82
CA ILE A 218 -12.49 12.30 3.13
C ILE A 218 -13.50 12.91 4.11
N ARG A 219 -13.44 14.24 4.34
CA ARG A 219 -14.34 14.95 5.28
C ARG A 219 -15.81 14.73 4.95
N GLU A 220 -16.20 14.82 3.68
CA GLU A 220 -17.58 14.62 3.24
C GLU A 220 -18.07 13.21 3.54
N ARG A 221 -17.23 12.20 3.28
CA ARG A 221 -17.53 10.80 3.55
C ARG A 221 -17.59 10.50 5.05
N THR A 222 -16.67 11.05 5.86
CA THR A 222 -16.73 10.95 7.33
C THR A 222 -18.04 11.54 7.85
N ALA A 223 -18.38 12.76 7.43
CA ALA A 223 -19.60 13.43 7.87
C ALA A 223 -20.86 12.66 7.46
N GLN A 224 -20.85 12.01 6.30
CA GLN A 224 -21.95 11.16 5.85
C GLN A 224 -22.07 9.88 6.68
N HIS A 225 -20.95 9.19 6.96
CA HIS A 225 -20.94 7.98 7.78
C HIS A 225 -21.54 8.27 9.18
N ILE A 226 -21.13 9.38 9.80
CA ILE A 226 -21.70 9.86 11.07
C ILE A 226 -23.21 10.09 10.94
N ARG A 227 -23.67 10.78 9.87
CA ARG A 227 -25.11 11.03 9.65
C ARG A 227 -25.93 9.75 9.48
N GLN A 228 -25.32 8.67 8.99
CA GLN A 228 -25.96 7.37 8.82
C GLN A 228 -25.95 6.52 10.10
N GLY A 229 -25.52 7.09 11.24
CA GLY A 229 -25.43 6.38 12.51
C GLY A 229 -24.17 5.53 12.65
N GLY A 230 -23.20 5.70 11.75
CA GLY A 230 -21.86 5.15 11.88
C GLY A 230 -21.15 5.75 13.08
N VAL A 231 -20.50 4.90 13.87
CA VAL A 231 -19.68 5.31 15.01
C VAL A 231 -18.23 5.32 14.52
N ILE A 232 -17.56 6.47 14.61
CA ILE A 232 -16.10 6.50 14.54
C ILE A 232 -15.64 5.90 15.86
N LEU A 233 -15.02 4.72 15.80
CA LEU A 233 -14.56 4.08 17.02
C LEU A 233 -13.42 4.97 17.56
N SER A 234 -13.56 5.41 18.80
CA SER A 234 -12.42 6.06 19.44
C SER A 234 -11.47 4.93 19.85
N ALA A 235 -10.19 5.03 19.50
CA ALA A 235 -9.18 4.08 19.97
C ALA A 235 -9.05 4.08 21.52
N SER A 236 -9.73 4.98 22.23
CA SER A 236 -9.60 5.21 23.66
C SER A 236 -10.55 4.42 24.58
N ASP A 237 -11.54 3.67 24.08
CA ASP A 237 -12.55 3.02 24.96
C ASP A 237 -12.32 1.51 25.20
N GLY A 238 -11.11 0.99 24.97
CA GLY A 238 -10.85 -0.45 24.85
C GLY A 238 -10.14 -1.18 26.02
N GLU A 239 -10.05 -0.64 27.23
CA GLU A 239 -9.38 -1.33 28.36
C GLU A 239 -10.25 -2.35 29.13
N SER A 240 -11.49 -2.61 28.70
CA SER A 240 -12.42 -3.45 29.48
C SER A 240 -13.29 -4.33 28.58
N ASP A 241 -12.72 -5.41 28.03
CA ASP A 241 -13.36 -6.74 28.01
C ASP A 241 -12.49 -7.77 27.25
N ALA A 242 -11.90 -8.69 28.01
CA ALA A 242 -10.89 -9.64 27.55
C ALA A 242 -11.44 -10.89 26.83
N HIS A 243 -12.71 -10.94 26.43
CA HIS A 243 -13.34 -12.19 25.99
C HIS A 243 -14.06 -12.19 24.64
N THR A 244 -14.01 -11.10 23.86
CA THR A 244 -14.59 -11.05 22.50
C THR A 244 -13.59 -10.65 21.41
N LYS A 245 -12.29 -10.63 21.70
CA LYS A 245 -11.28 -10.51 20.64
C LYS A 245 -11.33 -11.76 19.77
N SER A 246 -12.01 -11.61 18.63
CA SER A 246 -11.71 -12.34 17.40
C SER A 246 -10.18 -12.37 17.27
N ASN A 247 -9.58 -13.52 17.59
CA ASN A 247 -8.18 -13.82 17.32
C ASN A 247 -8.00 -14.02 15.82
N SER A 248 -8.39 -13.02 15.02
CA SER A 248 -8.02 -12.96 13.63
C SER A 248 -6.57 -12.47 13.58
N PRO A 249 -5.60 -13.31 13.17
CA PRO A 249 -4.23 -12.86 12.93
C PRO A 249 -4.16 -11.67 11.96
N LEU A 250 -5.21 -11.39 11.19
CA LEU A 250 -5.31 -10.25 10.27
C LEU A 250 -5.30 -8.88 10.98
N ASN A 251 -5.93 -8.75 12.16
CA ASN A 251 -5.96 -7.46 12.89
C ASN A 251 -4.61 -7.12 13.51
N THR A 252 -3.81 -8.13 13.87
CA THR A 252 -2.49 -7.91 14.48
C THR A 252 -1.44 -7.53 13.43
N THR A 253 -1.51 -8.12 12.23
CA THR A 253 -0.56 -7.82 11.15
C THR A 253 -0.82 -6.46 10.50
N PHE A 254 -2.09 -6.07 10.30
CA PHE A 254 -2.45 -4.72 9.80
C PHE A 254 -1.91 -3.62 10.72
N PHE A 255 -2.09 -3.80 12.03
CA PHE A 255 -1.58 -2.88 13.03
C PHE A 255 -0.04 -2.90 13.09
N THR A 256 0.63 -4.05 12.98
CA THR A 256 2.09 -4.11 13.24
C THR A 256 2.93 -3.58 12.07
N ILE A 257 2.61 -3.97 10.83
CA ILE A 257 3.31 -3.50 9.63
C ILE A 257 2.94 -2.04 9.38
N GLY A 258 1.64 -1.72 9.44
CA GLY A 258 1.17 -0.34 9.37
C GLY A 258 1.90 0.52 10.39
N HIS A 259 1.82 0.22 11.68
CA HIS A 259 2.27 1.13 12.73
C HIS A 259 3.76 1.51 12.65
N LYS A 260 4.65 0.65 12.14
CA LYS A 260 6.08 1.02 11.95
C LYS A 260 6.26 1.99 10.78
N VAL A 261 5.66 1.69 9.64
CA VAL A 261 5.70 2.54 8.44
C VAL A 261 5.02 3.87 8.75
N TRP A 262 3.88 3.83 9.41
CA TRP A 262 3.18 5.02 9.88
C TRP A 262 4.02 5.81 10.90
N ARG A 263 4.70 5.17 11.85
CA ARG A 263 5.58 5.86 12.80
C ARG A 263 6.78 6.55 12.17
N SER A 264 7.35 6.01 11.09
CA SER A 264 8.45 6.68 10.40
C SER A 264 7.93 7.75 9.43
N LEU A 265 6.83 7.48 8.74
CA LEU A 265 6.33 8.32 7.65
C LEU A 265 5.46 9.48 8.13
N VAL A 266 4.53 9.23 9.06
CA VAL A 266 3.56 10.23 9.52
C VAL A 266 4.24 11.46 10.09
N PRO A 267 5.24 11.37 10.99
CA PRO A 267 5.87 12.56 11.53
C PRO A 267 6.58 13.40 10.45
N SER A 268 7.29 12.74 9.54
CA SER A 268 7.98 13.40 8.42
C SER A 268 7.00 14.12 7.50
N VAL A 269 5.94 13.45 7.04
CA VAL A 269 5.06 14.07 6.06
C VAL A 269 4.12 15.08 6.71
N MET A 270 3.66 14.83 7.94
CA MET A 270 2.86 15.82 8.65
C MET A 270 3.69 17.07 8.98
N GLN A 271 5.00 16.93 9.22
CA GLN A 271 5.89 18.08 9.33
C GLN A 271 5.96 18.87 8.01
N ASP A 272 6.14 18.19 6.87
CA ASP A 272 6.13 18.83 5.54
C ASP A 272 4.78 19.53 5.27
N ALA A 273 3.65 18.88 5.60
CA ALA A 273 2.31 19.42 5.47
C ALA A 273 2.08 20.64 6.40
N THR A 274 2.54 20.57 7.64
CA THR A 274 2.53 21.70 8.59
C THR A 274 3.29 22.89 8.01
N GLU A 275 4.47 22.65 7.44
CA GLU A 275 5.28 23.71 6.82
C GLU A 275 4.56 24.37 5.63
N ILE A 276 3.92 23.57 4.77
CA ILE A 276 3.10 24.05 3.65
C ILE A 276 1.91 24.88 4.16
N TRP A 277 1.19 24.41 5.18
CA TRP A 277 0.04 25.15 5.73
C TRP A 277 0.45 26.45 6.41
N ARG A 278 1.58 26.46 7.13
CA ARG A 278 2.16 27.69 7.69
C ARG A 278 2.52 28.69 6.61
N ALA A 279 3.17 28.25 5.54
CA ALA A 279 3.56 29.10 4.42
C ALA A 279 2.36 29.77 3.74
N ASN A 280 1.20 29.12 3.73
CA ASN A 280 -0.04 29.63 3.14
C ASN A 280 -0.94 30.40 4.11
N GLY A 281 -0.53 30.58 5.38
CA GLY A 281 -1.33 31.29 6.39
C GLY A 281 -2.45 30.48 7.04
N ASN A 282 -2.50 29.17 6.80
CA ASN A 282 -3.48 28.23 7.36
C ASN A 282 -3.03 27.73 8.75
N LYS A 283 -3.02 28.63 9.73
CA LYS A 283 -2.47 28.35 11.06
C LYS A 283 -3.21 27.24 11.80
N ASP A 284 -4.53 27.21 11.74
CA ASP A 284 -5.35 26.25 12.49
C ASP A 284 -5.13 24.81 12.00
N GLU A 285 -4.93 24.62 10.70
CA GLU A 285 -4.60 23.35 10.07
C GLU A 285 -3.20 22.87 10.49
N ALA A 286 -2.21 23.77 10.48
CA ALA A 286 -0.86 23.48 10.93
C ALA A 286 -0.82 23.05 12.41
N ASP A 287 -1.53 23.77 13.28
CA ASP A 287 -1.60 23.45 14.71
C ASP A 287 -2.29 22.09 14.95
N ARG A 288 -3.30 21.74 14.13
CA ARG A 288 -3.94 20.41 14.17
C ARG A 288 -3.02 19.29 13.69
N ALA A 289 -2.22 19.51 12.64
CA ALA A 289 -1.24 18.53 12.20
C ALA A 289 -0.19 18.26 13.28
N ASP A 290 0.35 19.30 13.90
CA ASP A 290 1.34 19.15 14.98
C ASP A 290 0.76 18.41 16.19
N ALA A 291 -0.49 18.73 16.58
CA ALA A 291 -1.18 18.02 17.64
C ALA A 291 -1.40 16.53 17.29
N PHE A 292 -1.76 16.24 16.03
CA PHE A 292 -1.90 14.88 15.54
C PHE A 292 -0.57 14.12 15.56
N VAL A 293 0.53 14.71 15.08
CA VAL A 293 1.86 14.08 15.14
C VAL A 293 2.26 13.81 16.58
N SER A 294 2.08 14.79 17.47
CA SER A 294 2.40 14.62 18.89
C SER A 294 1.62 13.49 19.54
N TRP A 295 0.33 13.35 19.21
CA TRP A 295 -0.51 12.24 19.68
C TRP A 295 -0.13 10.91 19.04
N PHE A 296 0.20 10.91 17.75
CA PHE A 296 0.53 9.71 16.98
C PHE A 296 1.88 9.09 17.40
N VAL A 297 2.84 9.94 17.80
CA VAL A 297 4.18 9.53 18.24
C VAL A 297 4.19 9.11 19.71
N SER A 298 3.29 9.63 20.55
CA SER A 298 3.18 9.29 21.98
C SER A 298 2.60 7.91 22.22
#